data_AF-A0AA44EZ85-F1
#
_entry.id   AF-A0AA44EZ85-F1
#
_cell.length_a   1.000
_cell.length_b   1.000
_cell.length_c   1.000
_cell.angle_alpha   90.00
_cell.angle_beta   90.00
_cell.angle_gamma   90.00
#
_symmetry.space_group_name_H-M   'P 1'
#
loop_
_entity.id
_entity.type
_entity.pdbx_description
1 polymer ?
#
loop_
_entity_poly.entity_id
_entity_poly.type
_entity_poly.pdbx_seq_one_letter_code
_entity_poly.pdbx_strand_id
1 'polypeptide(L)'
;MYDREGRFRMEDTMNAARIEYTEKAVMHMAARRCDVIRISQTEAVLALLTKYNLPNQFYLDIPDARITKIGCVMLRVNANNTIHVRFLRMLTQKELDRIFVFSTHPAHKDRKLDIRCF
;
A
#
# COMPACT_ATOMS: atom_id res chain seq x y z
N MET A 1 -30.91 1.21 2.12
CA MET A 1 -29.68 1.75 1.52
C MET A 1 -28.56 1.63 2.55
N TYR A 2 -27.77 0.57 2.48
CA TYR A 2 -26.44 0.45 3.09
C TYR A 2 -25.70 -0.59 2.26
N ASP A 3 -24.97 -0.13 1.25
CA ASP A 3 -23.92 -0.96 0.67
C ASP A 3 -22.91 -1.17 1.80
N ARG A 4 -23.01 -2.35 2.43
CA ARG A 4 -21.91 -2.90 3.22
C ARG A 4 -20.82 -3.19 2.20
N GLU A 5 -19.99 -2.20 1.85
CA GLU A 5 -18.78 -2.44 1.07
C GLU A 5 -18.08 -3.64 1.72
N GLY A 6 -18.02 -4.75 0.97
CA GLY A 6 -17.45 -5.99 1.48
C GLY A 6 -16.02 -5.68 1.91
N ARG A 7 -15.75 -5.71 3.21
CA ARG A 7 -14.39 -5.52 3.71
C ARG A 7 -13.56 -6.67 3.20
N PHE A 8 -12.74 -6.40 2.20
CA PHE A 8 -11.77 -7.36 1.70
C PHE A 8 -10.85 -7.75 2.84
N ARG A 9 -10.61 -9.05 3.01
CA ARG A 9 -9.73 -9.54 4.07
C ARG A 9 -8.32 -8.98 3.83
N MET A 10 -7.75 -8.33 4.84
CA MET A 10 -6.35 -7.92 4.80
C MET A 10 -5.44 -9.12 5.05
N GLU A 11 -4.52 -9.34 4.13
CA GLU A 11 -3.43 -10.32 4.24
C GLU A 11 -2.16 -9.61 4.70
N ASP A 12 -1.39 -10.30 5.54
CA ASP A 12 -0.11 -9.81 6.05
C ASP A 12 0.93 -9.87 4.94
N THR A 13 1.75 -8.84 4.83
CA THR A 13 2.81 -8.75 3.82
C THR A 13 4.00 -7.98 4.39
N MET A 14 5.13 -7.95 3.68
CA MET A 14 6.32 -7.18 4.05
C MET A 14 6.98 -6.68 2.76
N ASN A 15 6.27 -5.80 2.04
CA ASN A 15 6.82 -5.17 0.85
C ASN A 15 7.39 -3.80 1.20
N ALA A 16 8.60 -3.52 0.72
CA ALA A 16 9.12 -2.16 0.74
C ALA A 16 8.30 -1.27 -0.19
N ALA A 17 7.95 -0.08 0.29
CA ALA A 17 7.14 0.87 -0.43
C ALA A 17 7.62 2.31 -0.23
N ARG A 18 7.05 3.22 -1.03
CA ARG A 18 7.32 4.65 -0.98
C ARG A 18 6.01 5.42 -0.99
N ILE A 19 5.92 6.40 -0.10
CA ILE A 19 4.87 7.40 -0.06
C ILE A 19 5.37 8.62 -0.82
N GLU A 20 4.65 9.01 -1.86
CA GLU A 20 4.96 10.18 -2.68
C GLU A 20 3.86 11.23 -2.52
N TYR A 21 4.23 12.46 -2.16
CA TYR A 21 3.29 13.56 -1.95
C TYR A 21 3.92 14.91 -2.26
N THR A 22 3.08 15.92 -2.48
CA THR A 22 3.53 17.29 -2.70
C THR A 22 3.60 18.04 -1.36
N GLU A 23 4.73 18.69 -1.12
CA GLU A 23 4.88 19.65 -0.02
C GLU A 23 4.63 21.07 -0.55
N LYS A 24 3.95 21.90 0.26
CA LYS A 24 3.75 23.34 0.03
C LYS A 24 3.24 23.69 -1.37
N ALA A 25 2.06 23.18 -1.72
CA ALA A 25 1.32 23.59 -2.92
C ALA A 25 2.14 23.49 -4.23
N VAL A 26 2.62 22.28 -4.54
CA VAL A 26 3.06 21.80 -5.87
C VAL A 26 4.57 21.95 -6.19
N MET A 27 5.36 22.73 -5.43
CA MET A 27 6.77 22.97 -5.83
C MET A 27 7.76 21.87 -5.45
N HIS A 28 7.47 21.03 -4.45
CA HIS A 28 8.40 19.98 -4.02
C HIS A 28 7.70 18.64 -3.87
N MET A 29 8.13 17.66 -4.66
CA MET A 29 7.70 16.27 -4.53
C MET A 29 8.60 15.59 -3.49
N ALA A 30 8.00 15.22 -2.36
CA ALA A 30 8.67 14.48 -1.30
C ALA A 30 8.35 12.99 -1.46
N ALA A 31 9.37 12.15 -1.21
CA ALA A 31 9.23 10.71 -1.15
C ALA A 31 9.74 10.20 0.20
N ARG A 32 8.98 9.31 0.84
CA ARG A 32 9.33 8.68 2.12
C ARG A 32 9.22 7.18 2.01
N ARG A 33 10.21 6.45 2.55
CA ARG A 33 10.19 4.98 2.60
C ARG A 33 9.25 4.51 3.70
N CYS A 34 8.55 3.42 3.45
CA CYS A 34 7.68 2.73 4.40
C CYS A 34 7.59 1.25 4.01
N ASP A 35 7.01 0.43 4.90
CA ASP A 35 6.73 -0.97 4.60
C ASP A 35 5.23 -1.21 4.58
N VAL A 36 4.74 -1.93 3.58
CA VAL A 36 3.36 -2.44 3.56
C VAL A 36 3.34 -3.68 4.45
N ILE A 37 2.68 -3.58 5.59
CA ILE A 37 2.60 -4.69 6.56
C ILE A 37 1.33 -5.53 6.41
N ARG A 38 0.25 -4.91 5.91
CA ARG A 38 -1.00 -5.60 5.56
C ARG A 38 -1.64 -4.92 4.37
N ILE A 39 -2.28 -5.69 3.49
CA ILE A 39 -2.93 -5.16 2.30
C ILE A 39 -4.17 -5.98 1.92
N SER A 40 -5.14 -5.31 1.32
CA SER A 40 -6.31 -5.89 0.65
C SER A 40 -6.53 -5.21 -0.70
N GLN A 41 -7.63 -5.50 -1.39
CA GLN A 41 -7.99 -4.83 -2.64
C GLN A 41 -8.29 -3.33 -2.47
N THR A 42 -8.65 -2.87 -1.27
CA THR A 42 -9.15 -1.49 -1.06
C THR A 42 -8.40 -0.70 0.01
N GLU A 43 -7.67 -1.37 0.90
CA GLU A 43 -7.03 -0.75 2.05
C GLU A 43 -5.68 -1.41 2.35
N ALA A 44 -4.79 -0.66 2.99
CA ALA A 44 -3.50 -1.15 3.47
C ALA A 44 -3.13 -0.55 4.82
N VAL A 45 -2.29 -1.27 5.56
CA VAL A 45 -1.59 -0.77 6.73
C VAL A 45 -0.12 -0.61 6.38
N LEU A 46 0.40 0.61 6.57
CA LEU A 46 1.79 0.96 6.30
C LEU A 46 2.53 1.19 7.61
N ALA A 47 3.73 0.65 7.75
CA ALA A 47 4.65 0.98 8.83
C ALA A 47 5.60 2.08 8.37
N LEU A 48 5.66 3.17 9.14
CA LEU A 48 6.55 4.30 8.88
C LEU A 48 7.86 4.11 9.65
N LEU A 49 8.98 4.32 8.97
CA LEU A 49 10.32 4.21 9.56
C LEU A 49 10.57 5.28 10.63
N THR A 50 10.03 6.48 10.44
CA THR A 50 10.08 7.56 11.43
C THR A 50 8.76 8.33 11.46
N LYS A 51 8.53 9.11 12.53
CA LYS A 51 7.35 9.97 12.64
C LYS A 51 7.46 11.14 11.65
N TYR A 52 6.50 11.25 10.74
CA TYR A 52 6.38 12.35 9.78
C TYR A 52 4.97 12.93 9.82
N ASN A 53 4.86 14.22 9.51
CA ASN A 53 3.58 14.87 9.28
C ASN A 53 3.17 14.62 7.82
N LEU A 54 2.57 13.45 7.57
CA LEU A 54 2.11 13.06 6.25
C LEU A 54 0.79 13.77 5.90
N PRO A 55 0.59 14.18 4.63
CA PRO A 55 -0.70 14.71 4.21
C PRO A 55 -1.78 13.62 4.23
N ASN A 56 -3.03 14.05 4.26
CA ASN A 56 -4.18 13.14 4.25
C ASN A 56 -4.33 12.34 2.94
N GLN A 57 -3.76 12.85 1.85
CA GLN A 57 -3.78 12.19 0.53
C GLN A 57 -2.38 12.14 -0.05
N PHE A 58 -2.03 11.01 -0.65
CA PHE A 58 -0.71 10.76 -1.24
C PHE A 58 -0.77 9.59 -2.23
N TYR A 59 0.32 9.37 -2.96
CA TYR A 59 0.51 8.18 -3.78
C TYR A 59 1.38 7.15 -3.04
N LEU A 60 1.03 5.88 -3.19
CA LEU A 60 1.80 4.74 -2.72
C LEU A 60 2.40 4.01 -3.91
N ASP A 61 3.70 3.79 -3.86
CA ASP A 61 4.47 3.01 -4.82
C ASP A 61 5.06 1.77 -4.14
N ILE A 62 4.93 0.60 -4.79
CA ILE A 62 5.52 -0.68 -4.37
C ILE A 62 6.47 -1.11 -5.51
N PRO A 63 7.75 -0.69 -5.46
CA PRO A 63 8.67 -0.81 -6.61
C PRO A 63 8.92 -2.23 -7.06
N ASP A 64 9.13 -3.16 -6.12
CA ASP A 64 9.49 -4.56 -6.43
C ASP A 64 8.35 -5.28 -7.16
N ALA A 65 7.11 -4.98 -6.79
CA ALA A 65 5.91 -5.51 -7.43
C ALA A 65 5.53 -4.74 -8.73
N ARG A 66 6.29 -3.70 -9.10
CA ARG A 66 6.02 -2.78 -10.20
C ARG A 66 4.61 -2.17 -10.14
N ILE A 67 4.12 -1.91 -8.94
CA ILE A 67 2.85 -1.22 -8.72
C ILE A 67 3.15 0.22 -8.40
N THR A 68 2.74 1.13 -9.26
CA THR A 68 3.04 2.54 -9.13
C THR A 68 1.79 3.40 -8.95
N LYS A 69 1.96 4.52 -8.23
CA LYS A 69 0.98 5.60 -8.08
C LYS A 69 -0.40 5.14 -7.63
N ILE A 70 -0.48 4.29 -6.61
CA ILE A 70 -1.75 3.99 -5.96
C ILE A 70 -2.18 5.20 -5.15
N GLY A 71 -3.21 5.93 -5.59
CA GLY A 71 -3.78 7.03 -4.82
C GLY A 71 -4.35 6.53 -3.50
N CYS A 72 -3.97 7.16 -2.39
CA CYS A 72 -4.33 6.74 -1.04
C CYS A 72 -4.92 7.92 -0.25
N VAL A 73 -5.86 7.60 0.64
CA VAL A 73 -6.40 8.51 1.67
C VAL A 73 -6.12 7.91 3.04
N MET A 74 -5.63 8.72 3.96
CA MET A 74 -5.37 8.30 5.33
C MET A 74 -6.70 8.14 6.09
N LEU A 75 -6.90 6.97 6.72
CA LEU A 75 -8.06 6.70 7.56
C LEU A 75 -7.75 6.94 9.03
N ARG A 76 -6.60 6.44 9.50
CA ARG A 76 -6.15 6.62 10.89
C ARG A 76 -4.63 6.50 11.01
N VAL A 77 -4.10 7.21 11.99
CA VAL A 77 -2.72 7.06 12.48
C VAL A 77 -2.77 6.27 13.79
N ASN A 78 -2.03 5.17 13.86
CA ASN A 78 -1.92 4.36 15.06
C ASN A 78 -0.68 4.77 15.88
N ALA A 79 -0.70 4.50 17.18
CA ALA A 79 0.37 4.88 18.11
C ALA A 79 1.73 4.19 17.83
N ASN A 80 1.73 3.07 17.08
CA ASN A 80 2.91 2.25 16.76
C ASN A 80 3.58 2.64 15.43
N ASN A 81 3.53 3.92 15.05
CA ASN A 81 4.04 4.43 13.75
C ASN A 81 3.46 3.72 12.53
N THR A 82 2.27 3.11 12.65
CA THR A 82 1.56 2.58 11.50
C THR A 82 0.42 3.50 11.10
N ILE A 83 0.11 3.55 9.82
CA ILE A 83 -1.03 4.27 9.28
C ILE A 83 -1.94 3.30 8.54
N HIS A 84 -3.24 3.48 8.68
CA HIS A 84 -4.23 2.77 7.89
C HIS A 84 -4.72 3.67 6.78
N VAL A 85 -4.70 3.16 5.55
CA VAL A 85 -4.98 3.93 4.35
C VAL A 85 -6.00 3.20 3.49
N ARG A 86 -6.82 3.96 2.79
CA ARG A 86 -7.73 3.47 1.77
C ARG A 86 -7.23 3.87 0.39
N PHE A 87 -7.35 2.97 -0.56
CA PHE A 87 -7.04 3.23 -1.95
C PHE A 87 -8.20 3.96 -2.63
N LEU A 88 -7.87 4.93 -3.47
CA LEU A 88 -8.81 5.67 -4.31
C LEU A 88 -9.36 4.82 -5.46
N ARG A 89 -8.70 3.69 -5.75
CA ARG A 89 -9.19 2.66 -6.66
C ARG A 89 -9.00 1.28 -6.03
N MET A 90 -9.82 0.33 -6.44
CA MET A 90 -9.59 -1.07 -6.10
C MET A 90 -8.37 -1.60 -6.84
N LEU A 91 -7.53 -2.38 -6.14
CA LEU A 91 -6.48 -3.17 -6.76
C LEU A 91 -7.08 -4.41 -7.41
N THR A 92 -6.59 -4.73 -8.60
CA THR A 92 -6.97 -5.98 -9.28
C THR A 92 -6.30 -7.17 -8.59
N GLN A 93 -6.88 -8.37 -8.77
CA GLN A 93 -6.27 -9.59 -8.22
C GLN A 93 -4.84 -9.79 -8.73
N LYS A 94 -4.57 -9.48 -10.02
CA LYS A 94 -3.23 -9.56 -10.62
C LYS A 94 -2.21 -8.64 -9.95
N GLU A 95 -2.63 -7.45 -9.50
CA GLU A 95 -1.76 -6.53 -8.77
C GLU A 95 -1.48 -7.06 -7.35
N LEU A 96 -2.50 -7.57 -6.66
CA LEU A 96 -2.32 -8.20 -5.36
C LEU A 96 -1.39 -9.41 -5.43
N ASP A 97 -1.58 -10.29 -6.42
CA ASP A 97 -0.74 -11.48 -6.59
C ASP A 97 0.73 -11.09 -6.81
N ARG A 98 1.00 -10.03 -7.59
CA ARG A 98 2.35 -9.46 -7.72
C ARG A 98 2.90 -9.00 -6.38
N ILE A 99 2.13 -8.21 -5.62
CA ILE A 99 2.55 -7.71 -4.31
C ILE A 99 2.92 -8.89 -3.40
N PHE A 100 2.10 -9.94 -3.38
CA PHE A 100 2.38 -11.12 -2.55
C PHE A 100 3.59 -11.93 -3.04
N VAL A 101 3.76 -12.14 -4.35
CA VAL A 101 4.95 -12.84 -4.89
C VAL A 101 6.25 -12.10 -4.57
N PHE A 102 6.24 -10.77 -4.58
CA PHE A 102 7.42 -9.95 -4.25
C PHE A 102 7.51 -9.57 -2.76
N SER A 103 6.68 -10.19 -1.92
CA SER A 103 6.69 -9.97 -0.48
C SER A 103 7.81 -10.75 0.19
N THR A 104 8.47 -10.15 1.18
CA THR A 104 9.45 -10.87 2.01
C THR A 104 8.81 -11.64 3.17
N HIS A 105 7.48 -11.61 3.28
CA HIS A 105 6.75 -12.28 4.36
C HIS A 105 6.84 -13.82 4.24
N PRO A 106 7.10 -14.57 5.33
CA PRO A 106 7.27 -16.03 5.28
C PRO A 106 6.11 -16.79 4.64
N ALA A 107 4.87 -16.30 4.80
CA ALA A 107 3.68 -16.91 4.21
C ALA A 107 3.64 -16.85 2.67
N HIS A 108 4.50 -16.05 2.04
CA HIS A 108 4.50 -15.83 0.59
C HIS A 108 5.70 -16.43 -0.13
N LYS A 109 6.61 -17.09 0.60
CA LYS A 109 7.88 -17.62 0.07
C LYS A 109 7.71 -18.53 -1.16
N ASP A 110 6.62 -19.31 -1.20
CA ASP A 110 6.36 -20.27 -2.26
C ASP A 110 5.38 -19.75 -3.34
N ARG A 111 4.92 -18.49 -3.23
CA ARG A 111 4.04 -17.91 -4.25
C ARG A 111 4.84 -17.64 -5.51
N LYS A 112 4.35 -18.18 -6.63
CA LYS A 112 4.95 -18.01 -7.95
C LYS A 112 4.05 -17.18 -8.83
N LEU A 113 4.66 -16.34 -9.64
CA LEU A 113 3.93 -15.56 -10.63
C LEU A 113 3.53 -16.47 -11.80
N ASP A 114 2.27 -16.44 -12.21
CA ASP A 114 1.89 -17.05 -13.49
C ASP A 114 2.31 -16.14 -14.65
N ILE A 115 3.31 -16.60 -15.40
CA ILE A 115 3.96 -15.85 -16.48
C ILE A 115 3.13 -15.87 -17.76
N ARG A 116 2.08 -16.72 -17.84
CA ARG A 116 1.25 -16.89 -19.05
C ARG A 116 0.22 -15.78 -19.26
N CYS A 117 0.09 -14.86 -18.31
CA CYS A 117 -0.88 -13.77 -18.34
C CYS A 117 -0.28 -12.40 -18.68
N PHE A 118 0.89 -12.36 -19.35
CA PHE A 118 1.54 -11.13 -19.82
C PHE A 118 1.21 -10.81 -21.28
#